data_AF-A0A3S4TQQ5-F1
#
_entry.id   AF-A0A3S4TQQ5-F1
#
_cell.length_a   1.000
_cell.length_b   1.000
_cell.length_c   1.000
_cell.angle_alpha   90.00
_cell.angle_beta   90.00
_cell.angle_gamma   90.00
#
_symmetry.space_group_name_H-M   'P 1'
#
loop_
_entity.id
_entity.type
_entity.pdbx_description
1 polymer ?
#
loop_
_entity_poly.entity_id
_entity_poly.type
_entity_poly.pdbx_seq_one_letter_code
_entity_poly.pdbx_strand_id
1 'polypeptide(L)'
;MAGGSQRADEPGPADTESVVARPDTDDYDLLTFGEVAARLAEELAELTAELDRTRSESNPDPQRVRALEERIALLRSSGDRYRREERSEEFFKRRFGSVDIPPADQRPQWR
;
A
#
# COMPACT_ATOMS: atom_id res chain seq x y z
N MET A 1 16.09 -37.53 -58.09
CA MET A 1 16.30 -37.86 -56.67
C MET A 1 15.86 -36.65 -55.85
N ALA A 2 14.61 -36.64 -55.40
CA ALA A 2 14.02 -35.53 -54.67
C ALA A 2 14.48 -35.55 -53.21
N GLY A 3 14.95 -34.39 -52.73
CA GLY A 3 15.31 -34.13 -51.35
C GLY A 3 14.11 -34.16 -50.41
N GLY A 4 14.41 -34.35 -49.12
CA GLY A 4 13.45 -34.67 -48.09
C GLY A 4 12.57 -33.51 -47.60
N SER A 5 11.58 -33.89 -46.83
CA SER A 5 10.91 -33.03 -45.85
C SER A 5 10.37 -33.91 -44.74
N GLN A 6 11.15 -33.96 -43.65
CA GLN A 6 10.68 -34.36 -42.33
C GLN A 6 9.50 -33.46 -41.96
N ARG A 7 8.32 -34.04 -41.72
CA ARG A 7 7.24 -33.35 -41.03
C ARG A 7 7.65 -33.21 -39.58
N ALA A 8 7.86 -31.96 -39.16
CA ALA A 8 8.04 -31.60 -37.77
C ALA A 8 6.80 -32.01 -36.96
N ASP A 9 7.07 -32.64 -35.82
CA ASP A 9 6.15 -32.70 -34.68
C ASP A 9 5.57 -31.30 -34.41
N GLU A 10 4.25 -31.16 -34.46
CA GLU A 10 3.56 -30.02 -33.89
C GLU A 10 3.48 -30.22 -32.37
N PRO A 11 4.06 -29.34 -31.54
CA PRO A 11 3.80 -29.36 -30.12
C PRO A 11 2.36 -28.90 -29.89
N GLY A 12 1.53 -29.79 -29.33
CA GLY A 12 0.16 -29.46 -28.92
C GLY A 12 0.15 -28.26 -27.97
N PRO A 13 -0.91 -27.44 -27.97
CA PRO A 13 -1.01 -26.33 -27.03
C PRO A 13 -1.10 -26.91 -25.62
N ALA A 14 0.01 -26.81 -24.89
CA ALA A 14 -0.04 -26.85 -23.45
C ALA A 14 -0.76 -25.57 -23.02
N ASP A 15 -2.07 -25.66 -22.89
CA ASP A 15 -2.86 -24.74 -22.07
C ASP A 15 -2.41 -24.97 -20.61
N THR A 16 -1.20 -24.52 -20.27
CA THR A 16 -0.88 -24.15 -18.90
C THR A 16 -1.61 -22.84 -18.64
N GLU A 17 -2.92 -22.99 -18.50
CA GLU A 17 -3.78 -22.08 -17.75
C GLU A 17 -3.16 -22.07 -16.35
N SER A 18 -2.19 -21.16 -16.16
CA SER A 18 -1.67 -20.83 -14.85
C SER A 18 -2.86 -20.31 -14.10
N VAL A 19 -3.50 -21.21 -13.35
CA VAL A 19 -4.41 -20.87 -12.27
C VAL A 19 -3.57 -20.00 -11.35
N VAL A 20 -3.64 -18.69 -11.58
CA VAL A 20 -3.19 -17.69 -10.62
C VAL A 20 -4.17 -17.84 -9.48
N ALA A 21 -3.89 -18.81 -8.62
CA ALA A 21 -4.56 -18.98 -7.34
C ALA A 21 -4.35 -17.66 -6.62
N ARG A 22 -5.40 -16.83 -6.62
CA ARG A 22 -5.43 -15.62 -5.81
C ARG A 22 -5.24 -16.14 -4.38
N PRO A 23 -4.15 -15.78 -3.70
CA PRO A 23 -3.96 -16.25 -2.33
C PRO A 23 -5.22 -15.86 -1.55
N ASP A 24 -5.76 -16.83 -0.80
CA ASP A 24 -6.86 -16.59 0.14
C ASP A 24 -6.52 -15.33 0.88
N THR A 25 -7.41 -14.36 0.72
CA THR A 25 -7.15 -12.97 1.06
C THR A 25 -6.90 -12.96 2.54
N ASP A 26 -5.63 -12.83 2.95
CA ASP A 26 -5.27 -12.51 4.32
C ASP A 26 -6.24 -11.40 4.75
N ASP A 27 -7.01 -11.68 5.80
CA ASP A 27 -7.92 -10.72 6.40
C ASP A 27 -7.06 -9.59 6.97
N TYR A 28 -6.69 -8.64 6.09
CA TYR A 28 -6.00 -7.45 6.51
C TYR A 28 -7.02 -6.63 7.29
N ASP A 29 -6.90 -6.68 8.62
CA ASP A 29 -7.58 -5.74 9.51
C ASP A 29 -7.20 -4.33 9.07
N LEU A 30 -8.10 -3.69 8.30
CA LEU A 30 -7.88 -2.35 7.80
C LEU A 30 -7.94 -1.40 8.99
N LEU A 31 -6.80 -0.80 9.30
CA LEU A 31 -6.70 0.21 10.35
C LEU A 31 -7.63 1.38 10.04
N THR A 32 -8.35 1.83 11.05
CA THR A 32 -9.11 3.07 11.01
C THR A 32 -8.17 4.28 10.93
N PHE A 33 -8.73 5.45 10.57
CA PHE A 33 -7.95 6.69 10.49
C PHE A 33 -7.18 7.01 11.77
N GLY A 34 -7.81 6.84 12.94
CA GLY A 34 -7.16 7.06 14.22
C GLY A 34 -6.03 6.07 14.50
N GLU A 35 -6.21 4.80 14.13
CA GLU A 35 -5.20 3.76 14.30
C GLU A 35 -4.00 3.96 13.36
N VAL A 36 -4.24 4.35 12.10
CA VAL A 36 -3.15 4.73 11.17
C VAL A 36 -2.37 5.92 11.72
N ALA A 37 -3.06 6.94 12.27
CA ALA A 37 -2.40 8.09 12.85
C ALA A 37 -1.55 7.74 14.08
N ALA A 38 -2.07 6.87 14.97
CA ALA A 38 -1.34 6.38 16.13
C ALA A 38 -0.09 5.58 15.71
N ARG A 39 -0.28 4.62 14.78
CA ARG A 39 0.82 3.80 14.25
C ARG A 39 1.90 4.62 13.56
N LEU A 40 1.50 5.66 12.82
CA LEU A 40 2.43 6.58 12.18
C LEU A 40 3.22 7.40 13.22
N ALA A 41 2.57 7.81 14.32
CA ALA A 41 3.22 8.56 15.39
C ALA A 41 4.26 7.70 16.13
N GLU A 42 3.93 6.44 16.43
CA GLU A 42 4.86 5.46 17.01
C GLU A 42 6.09 5.25 16.12
N GLU A 43 5.86 4.96 14.83
CA GLU A 43 6.94 4.74 13.86
C GLU A 43 7.86 5.97 13.75
N LEU A 44 7.28 7.18 13.73
CA LEU A 44 8.07 8.42 13.70
C LEU A 44 8.89 8.63 14.98
N ALA A 45 8.35 8.27 16.14
CA ALA A 45 9.06 8.37 17.41
C ALA A 45 10.25 7.39 17.45
N GLU A 46 10.04 6.15 17.01
CA GLU A 46 11.09 5.13 16.94
C GLU A 46 12.22 5.54 16.00
N LEU A 47 11.89 5.97 14.78
CA LEU A 47 12.89 6.41 13.79
C LEU A 47 13.65 7.66 14.24
N THR A 48 12.97 8.59 14.92
CA THR A 48 13.63 9.78 15.47
C THR A 48 14.60 9.40 16.59
N ALA A 49 14.19 8.50 17.49
CA ALA A 49 15.06 8.00 18.55
C ALA A 49 16.24 7.18 17.98
N GLU A 50 16.04 6.45 16.88
CA GLU A 50 17.13 5.78 16.17
C GLU A 50 18.10 6.78 15.53
N LEU A 51 17.60 7.81 14.86
CA LEU A 51 18.43 8.88 14.30
C LEU A 51 19.27 9.58 15.36
N ASP A 52 18.68 9.89 16.52
CA ASP A 52 19.39 10.52 17.64
C ASP A 52 20.47 9.60 18.23
N ARG A 53 20.17 8.30 18.35
CA ARG A 53 21.16 7.30 18.77
C ARG A 53 22.32 7.21 17.78
N THR A 54 22.04 7.05 16.48
CA THR A 54 23.07 6.97 15.44
C THR A 54 23.94 8.21 15.43
N ARG A 55 23.37 9.41 15.54
CA ARG A 55 24.12 10.67 15.58
C ARG A 55 25.01 10.83 16.83
N SER A 56 24.69 10.12 17.91
CA SER A 56 25.44 10.17 19.17
C SER A 56 26.63 9.20 19.20
N GLU A 57 26.78 8.34 18.18
CA GLU A 57 27.91 7.43 18.05
C GLU A 57 29.21 8.19 17.78
N SER A 58 30.35 7.65 18.23
CA SER A 58 31.66 8.30 18.05
C SER A 58 32.09 8.45 16.59
N ASN A 59 31.55 7.61 15.70
CA ASN A 59 31.76 7.69 14.26
C ASN A 59 30.46 7.28 13.54
N PRO A 60 29.48 8.19 13.44
CA PRO A 60 28.16 7.88 12.89
C PRO A 60 28.27 7.56 11.40
N ASP A 61 27.57 6.52 10.93
CA ASP A 61 27.48 6.23 9.50
C ASP A 61 26.62 7.29 8.80
N PRO A 62 27.20 8.14 7.91
CA PRO A 62 26.47 9.19 7.24
C PRO A 62 25.40 8.65 6.28
N GLN A 63 25.56 7.44 5.73
CA GLN A 63 24.54 6.84 4.87
C GLN A 63 23.33 6.41 5.68
N ARG A 64 23.56 5.80 6.86
CA ARG A 64 22.48 5.43 7.78
C ARG A 64 21.70 6.65 8.27
N VAL A 65 22.41 7.71 8.69
CA VAL A 65 21.80 8.97 9.12
C VAL A 65 20.90 9.53 8.02
N ARG A 66 21.42 9.63 6.79
CA ARG A 66 20.65 10.14 5.65
C ARG A 66 19.42 9.28 5.34
N ALA A 67 19.55 7.96 5.38
CA ALA A 67 18.43 7.05 5.13
C ALA A 67 17.31 7.22 6.17
N LEU A 68 17.66 7.39 7.45
CA LEU A 68 16.70 7.66 8.52
C LEU A 68 16.02 9.02 8.34
N GLU A 69 16.77 10.07 7.99
CA GLU A 69 16.21 11.39 7.69
C GLU A 69 15.22 11.37 6.53
N GLU A 70 15.59 10.71 5.42
CA GLU A 70 14.73 10.57 4.24
C GLU A 70 13.44 9.81 4.57
N ARG A 71 13.55 8.74 5.38
CA ARG A 71 12.38 7.96 5.84
C ARG A 71 11.46 8.79 6.72
N ILE A 72 12.01 9.53 7.68
CA ILE A 72 11.24 10.42 8.56
C ILE A 72 10.53 11.49 7.74
N ALA A 73 11.21 12.11 6.77
CA ALA A 73 10.61 13.13 5.91
C ALA A 73 9.44 12.56 5.10
N LEU A 74 9.60 11.36 4.52
CA LEU A 74 8.54 10.68 3.79
C LEU A 74 7.31 10.41 4.66
N LEU A 75 7.50 9.85 5.86
CA LEU A 75 6.42 9.54 6.78
C LEU A 75 5.69 10.80 7.28
N ARG A 76 6.42 11.88 7.56
CA ARG A 76 5.82 13.19 7.93
C ARG A 76 4.97 13.74 6.79
N SER A 77 5.48 13.73 5.56
CA SER A 77 4.73 14.23 4.39
C SER A 77 3.45 13.41 4.14
N SER A 78 3.53 12.10 4.36
CA SER A 78 2.40 11.18 4.24
C SER A 78 1.36 11.45 5.32
N GLY A 79 1.78 11.63 6.57
CA GLY A 79 0.90 12.01 7.68
C GLY A 79 0.21 13.36 7.47
N ASP A 80 0.91 14.36 6.95
CA ASP A 80 0.32 15.66 6.65
C ASP A 80 -0.69 15.61 5.50
N ARG A 81 -0.46 14.74 4.51
CA ARG A 81 -1.46 14.47 3.47
C ARG A 81 -2.69 13.80 4.08
N TYR A 82 -2.49 12.76 4.87
CA TYR A 82 -3.57 12.01 5.52
C TYR A 82 -4.44 12.92 6.41
N ARG A 83 -3.83 13.78 7.22
CA ARG A 83 -4.52 14.75 8.08
C ARG A 83 -5.31 15.81 7.29
N ARG A 84 -4.84 16.18 6.08
CA ARG A 84 -5.58 17.08 5.19
C ARG A 84 -6.80 16.39 4.57
N GLU A 85 -6.67 15.12 4.20
CA GLU A 85 -7.76 14.31 3.66
C GLU A 85 -8.84 14.07 4.73
N GLU A 86 -8.46 13.74 5.97
CA GLU A 86 -9.37 13.59 7.11
C GLU A 86 -10.21 14.85 7.37
N ARG A 87 -9.57 16.03 7.43
CA ARG A 87 -10.28 17.31 7.61
C ARG A 87 -11.23 17.61 6.45
N SER A 88 -10.85 17.24 5.23
CA SER A 88 -11.71 17.43 4.06
C SER A 88 -12.94 16.52 4.12
N GLU A 89 -12.76 15.27 4.57
CA GLU A 89 -13.85 14.32 4.77
C GLU A 89 -14.79 14.78 5.89
N GLU A 90 -14.25 15.22 7.02
CA GLU A 90 -15.02 15.77 8.13
C GLU A 90 -15.80 17.02 7.71
N PHE A 91 -15.16 17.93 6.96
CA PHE A 91 -15.82 19.10 6.40
C PHE A 91 -16.94 18.72 5.44
N PHE A 92 -16.72 17.73 4.59
CA PHE A 92 -17.72 17.22 3.65
C PHE A 92 -18.92 16.63 4.39
N LYS A 93 -18.68 15.72 5.37
CA LYS A 93 -19.74 15.12 6.20
C LYS A 93 -20.54 16.19 6.95
N ARG A 94 -19.89 17.22 7.49
CA ARG A 94 -20.58 18.34 8.13
C ARG A 94 -21.42 19.16 7.16
N ARG A 95 -20.93 19.37 5.93
CA ARG A 95 -21.57 20.26 4.94
C ARG A 95 -22.70 19.59 4.17
N PHE A 96 -22.61 18.29 3.94
CA PHE A 96 -23.52 17.53 3.07
C PHE A 96 -24.24 16.39 3.79
N GLY A 97 -23.91 16.11 5.05
CA GLY A 97 -24.39 14.94 5.78
C GLY A 97 -23.57 13.69 5.46
N SER A 98 -23.76 12.64 6.25
CA SER A 98 -23.21 11.31 5.93
C SER A 98 -24.00 10.71 4.76
N VAL A 99 -23.30 10.17 3.77
CA VAL A 99 -23.96 9.37 2.73
C VAL A 99 -24.30 8.03 3.36
N ASP A 100 -25.55 7.85 3.80
CA ASP A 100 -26.08 6.53 4.10
C ASP A 100 -26.07 5.75 2.79
N ILE A 101 -25.08 4.87 2.62
CA ILE A 101 -25.05 3.99 1.48
C ILE A 101 -26.18 2.98 1.70
N PRO A 102 -27.23 2.97 0.86
CA PRO A 102 -28.32 2.03 1.05
C PRO A 102 -27.79 0.59 0.97
N PRO A 103 -28.40 -0.33 1.73
CA PRO A 103 -28.02 -1.74 1.70
C PRO A 103 -28.11 -2.28 0.27
N ALA A 104 -27.31 -3.32 -0.02
CA ALA A 104 -27.03 -3.75 -1.40
C ALA A 104 -28.29 -4.10 -2.22
N ASP A 105 -29.36 -4.50 -1.54
CA ASP A 105 -30.70 -4.79 -2.08
C ASP A 105 -31.47 -3.55 -2.57
N GLN A 106 -31.08 -2.34 -2.14
CA GLN A 106 -31.72 -1.08 -2.50
C GLN A 106 -30.92 -0.25 -3.52
N ARG A 107 -29.80 -0.78 -4.03
CA ARG A 107 -28.99 -0.08 -5.03
C ARG A 107 -29.57 -0.27 -6.44
N PRO A 108 -29.65 0.79 -7.25
CA PRO A 108 -30.16 0.68 -8.62
C PRO A 108 -29.29 -0.28 -9.43
N GLN A 109 -29.92 -1.27 -10.06
CA GLN A 109 -29.25 -2.16 -11.01
C GLN A 109 -29.21 -1.47 -12.37
N TRP A 110 -28.03 -0.93 -12.71
CA TRP A 110 -27.76 -0.47 -14.06
C TRP A 110 -27.65 -1.71 -14.95
N ARG A 111 -28.63 -1.87 -15.86
CA ARG A 111 -28.65 -2.89 -16.91
C ARG A 111 -28.05 -2.35 -18.19
#